data_AF-A0A5R9GHI1-F1
#
_entry.id   AF-A0A5R9GHI1-F1
#
_cell.length_a   1.000
_cell.length_b   1.000
_cell.length_c   1.000
_cell.angle_alpha   90.00
_cell.angle_beta   90.00
_cell.angle_gamma   90.00
#
_symmetry.space_group_name_H-M   'P 1'
#
loop_
_entity.id
_entity.type
_entity.pdbx_description
1 polymer ?
#
loop_
_entity_poly.entity_id
_entity_poly.type
_entity_poly.pdbx_seq_one_letter_code
_entity_poly.pdbx_strand_id
1 'polypeptide(L)'
;MLAWMLVNAAVLLGLIAWVYGKFSLNHVGYARFFSKHAVFAGEEIEMVERIVNRKLLPLPWVRLESMMAQGLVFGEQQNLDIRGGEKFQNHISLFSLRSYRQIVRRHRVVAAKRGYYMLDSATMTAGDPVGLTRPSRRFPLSLTLTVYPEVVPMREVPLPAHSWLGDVTVRRWIVEDPFLTAGTREYRSGDALRSVNWKATARTGRMQVHRNDYTADHRLMICINLETHDRMWSAVLEPERIERAISYAASVAVYAMRQGVETGLLSNGWTFGGPKLPVRLDPGGGEAQLTALLETMAKLQLETAVTMHAQLDDELSGDPSDTDYLIISCHRGAELEERVDALRRRGNGVEWLYVEGEGDRRR
;
A
#
# COMPACT_ATOMS: atom_id res chain seq x y z
N MET A 1 0.98 -28.70 65.50
CA MET A 1 1.96 -27.88 64.75
C MET A 1 1.67 -27.90 63.24
N LEU A 2 1.60 -29.08 62.60
CA LEU A 2 1.35 -29.21 61.16
C LEU A 2 0.04 -28.54 60.67
N ALA A 3 -1.08 -28.75 61.37
CA ALA A 3 -2.38 -28.18 60.99
C ALA A 3 -2.36 -26.63 60.98
N TRP A 4 -1.70 -26.02 61.97
CA TRP A 4 -1.55 -24.56 62.04
C TRP A 4 -0.64 -24.02 60.91
N MET A 5 0.39 -24.75 60.52
CA MET A 5 1.23 -24.39 59.37
C MET A 5 0.42 -24.40 58.07
N LEU A 6 -0.44 -25.40 57.87
CA LEU A 6 -1.30 -25.50 56.69
C LEU A 6 -2.32 -24.37 56.62
N VAL A 7 -2.97 -24.03 57.73
CA VAL A 7 -3.93 -22.91 57.79
C VAL A 7 -3.24 -21.58 57.47
N ASN A 8 -2.07 -21.31 58.07
CA ASN A 8 -1.33 -20.08 57.80
C ASN A 8 -0.87 -20.00 56.33
N ALA A 9 -0.42 -21.12 55.75
CA ALA A 9 -0.06 -21.19 54.34
C ALA A 9 -1.27 -20.89 53.44
N ALA A 10 -2.44 -21.48 53.72
CA ALA A 10 -3.67 -21.22 52.97
C ALA A 10 -4.12 -19.75 53.05
N VAL A 11 -4.06 -19.14 54.24
CA VAL A 11 -4.35 -17.70 54.42
C VAL A 11 -3.38 -16.83 53.65
N LEU A 12 -2.09 -17.13 53.69
CA LEU A 12 -1.07 -16.38 52.94
C LEU A 12 -1.28 -16.50 51.43
N LEU A 13 -1.56 -17.71 50.92
CA LEU A 13 -1.87 -17.94 49.51
C LEU A 13 -3.13 -17.18 49.09
N GLY A 14 -4.18 -17.20 49.92
CA GLY A 14 -5.40 -16.43 49.71
C GLY A 14 -5.15 -14.93 49.65
N LEU A 15 -4.30 -14.40 50.54
CA LEU A 15 -3.91 -13.00 50.55
C LEU A 15 -3.11 -12.63 49.29
N ILE A 16 -2.14 -13.45 48.88
CA ILE A 16 -1.37 -13.27 47.64
C ILE A 16 -2.32 -13.24 46.44
N ALA A 17 -3.19 -14.24 46.31
CA ALA A 17 -4.19 -14.32 45.25
C ALA A 17 -5.08 -13.07 45.22
N TRP A 18 -5.58 -12.62 46.37
CA TRP A 18 -6.42 -11.43 46.47
C TRP A 18 -5.69 -10.15 46.04
N VAL A 19 -4.45 -9.94 46.53
CA VAL A 19 -3.64 -8.77 46.17
C VAL A 19 -3.35 -8.75 44.67
N TYR A 20 -2.90 -9.88 44.09
CA TYR A 20 -2.59 -9.96 42.66
C TYR A 20 -3.84 -9.86 41.80
N GLY A 21 -4.95 -10.51 42.18
CA GLY A 21 -6.22 -10.41 41.47
C GLY A 21 -6.73 -8.98 41.37
N LYS A 22 -6.57 -8.18 42.43
CA LYS A 22 -7.08 -6.80 42.49
C LYS A 22 -6.12 -5.73 41.97
N PHE A 23 -4.80 -5.90 42.16
CA PHE A 23 -3.83 -4.82 41.93
C PHE A 23 -2.80 -5.08 40.83
N SER A 24 -2.69 -6.29 40.28
CA SER A 24 -1.65 -6.63 39.30
C SER A 24 -1.67 -5.78 38.02
N LEU A 25 -2.84 -5.45 37.48
CA LEU A 25 -2.96 -4.65 36.25
C LEU A 25 -3.20 -3.15 36.52
N ASN A 26 -3.20 -2.73 37.79
CA ASN A 26 -3.30 -1.32 38.15
C ASN A 26 -1.97 -0.62 37.86
N HIS A 27 -2.05 0.61 37.36
CA HIS A 27 -0.91 1.46 37.02
C HIS A 27 0.16 0.78 36.14
N VAL A 28 -0.27 -0.17 35.30
CA VAL A 28 0.55 -0.72 34.22
C VAL A 28 0.32 0.13 32.98
N GLY A 29 1.39 0.71 32.45
CA GLY A 29 1.37 1.41 31.17
C GLY A 29 1.77 0.46 30.05
N TYR A 30 1.09 0.57 28.91
CA TYR A 30 1.41 -0.19 27.72
C TYR A 30 1.34 0.72 26.49
N ALA A 31 2.37 0.63 25.65
CA ALA A 31 2.42 1.32 24.36
C ALA A 31 3.12 0.42 23.33
N ARG A 32 2.67 0.49 22.09
CA ARG A 32 3.27 -0.22 20.95
C ARG A 32 3.27 0.69 19.73
N PHE A 33 4.37 0.70 18.97
CA PHE A 33 4.50 1.49 17.76
C PHE A 33 5.42 0.79 16.74
N PHE A 34 5.26 1.10 15.46
CA PHE A 34 6.20 0.72 14.41
C PHE A 34 7.25 1.81 14.23
N SER A 35 8.44 1.44 13.78
CA SER A 35 9.52 2.38 13.48
C SER A 35 9.19 3.31 12.30
N LYS A 36 8.28 2.89 11.41
CA LYS A 36 7.78 3.65 10.26
C LYS A 36 6.26 3.49 10.19
N HIS A 37 5.58 4.48 9.62
CA HIS A 37 4.13 4.44 9.38
C HIS A 37 3.76 3.80 8.04
N ALA A 38 4.69 3.82 7.08
CA ALA A 38 4.52 3.17 5.79
C ALA A 38 5.83 2.55 5.29
N VAL A 39 5.72 1.44 4.56
CA VAL A 39 6.83 0.68 3.96
C VAL A 39 6.38 -0.02 2.68
N PHE A 40 7.30 -0.46 1.85
CA PHE A 40 6.99 -1.33 0.72
C PHE A 40 6.89 -2.79 1.16
N ALA A 41 6.09 -3.58 0.45
CA ALA A 41 6.05 -5.02 0.66
C ALA A 41 7.46 -5.63 0.49
N GLY A 42 7.82 -6.55 1.37
CA GLY A 42 9.15 -7.14 1.49
C GLY A 42 10.11 -6.39 2.42
N GLU A 43 9.83 -5.15 2.81
CA GLU A 43 10.71 -4.40 3.72
C GLU A 43 10.62 -4.90 5.17
N GLU A 44 11.74 -4.81 5.88
CA GLU A 44 11.82 -5.07 7.32
C GLU A 44 11.63 -3.77 8.12
N ILE A 45 10.83 -3.85 9.18
CA ILE A 45 10.62 -2.78 10.16
C ILE A 45 10.76 -3.28 11.59
N GLU A 46 10.94 -2.35 12.54
CA GLU A 46 10.88 -2.68 13.96
C GLU A 46 9.50 -2.36 14.53
N MET A 47 8.92 -3.33 15.23
CA MET A 47 7.80 -3.11 16.14
C MET A 47 8.34 -2.99 17.57
N VAL A 48 8.10 -1.85 18.20
CA VAL A 48 8.58 -1.57 19.55
C VAL A 48 7.44 -1.65 20.55
N GLU A 49 7.60 -2.48 21.57
CA GLU A 49 6.68 -2.61 22.69
C GLU A 49 7.31 -1.99 23.94
N ARG A 50 6.54 -1.16 24.65
CA ARG A 50 6.94 -0.55 25.91
C ARG A 50 5.91 -0.88 26.99
N ILE A 51 6.35 -1.60 28.01
CA ILE A 51 5.54 -1.92 29.19
C ILE A 51 6.18 -1.28 30.42
N VAL A 52 5.38 -0.60 31.24
CA VAL A 52 5.85 0.10 32.44
C VAL A 52 5.01 -0.34 33.64
N ASN A 53 5.67 -0.83 34.69
CA ASN A 53 5.02 -1.12 35.97
C ASN A 53 5.25 0.05 36.94
N ARG A 54 4.24 0.89 37.18
CA ARG A 54 4.38 2.08 38.04
C ARG A 54 3.96 1.83 39.50
N LYS A 55 4.07 0.59 39.97
CA LYS A 55 3.72 0.22 41.34
C LYS A 55 4.78 -0.66 41.99
N LEU A 56 4.67 -0.78 43.30
CA LEU A 56 5.53 -1.62 44.14
C LEU A 56 5.28 -3.12 43.92
N LEU A 57 4.08 -3.54 43.54
CA LEU A 57 3.77 -4.95 43.29
C LEU A 57 4.49 -5.43 42.01
N PRO A 58 5.43 -6.38 42.09
CA PRO A 58 6.05 -6.96 40.90
C PRO A 58 5.04 -7.87 40.18
N LEU A 59 5.28 -8.12 38.90
CA LEU A 59 4.50 -9.04 38.08
C LEU A 59 5.40 -10.23 37.70
N PRO A 60 5.28 -11.37 38.39
CA PRO A 60 6.09 -12.56 38.13
C PRO A 60 5.98 -13.02 36.67
N TRP A 61 4.78 -12.93 36.11
CA TRP A 61 4.53 -13.14 34.70
C TRP A 61 3.43 -12.21 34.20
N VAL A 62 3.60 -11.76 32.98
CA VAL A 62 2.67 -10.96 32.19
C VAL A 62 2.66 -11.58 30.81
N ARG A 63 1.46 -11.93 30.36
CA ARG A 63 1.17 -12.45 29.03
C ARG A 63 0.44 -11.37 28.26
N LEU A 64 0.96 -11.01 27.10
CA LEU A 64 0.39 -9.99 26.24
C LEU A 64 -0.01 -10.64 24.93
N GLU A 65 -1.26 -10.46 24.52
CA GLU A 65 -1.86 -11.09 23.35
C GLU A 65 -2.44 -10.03 22.44
N SER A 66 -2.12 -10.10 21.15
CA SER A 66 -2.81 -9.32 20.13
C SER A 66 -3.01 -10.13 18.86
N MET A 67 -4.14 -9.93 18.21
CA MET A 67 -4.38 -10.46 16.87
C MET A 67 -3.68 -9.56 15.86
N MET A 68 -2.80 -10.12 15.03
CA MET A 68 -2.09 -9.41 13.98
C MET A 68 -2.46 -10.01 12.63
N ALA A 69 -2.49 -9.23 11.57
CA ALA A 69 -2.74 -9.79 10.25
C ALA A 69 -1.56 -10.67 9.78
N GLN A 70 -1.85 -11.72 9.00
CA GLN A 70 -0.83 -12.67 8.53
C GLN A 70 0.19 -12.08 7.56
N GLY A 71 -0.09 -10.91 6.97
CA GLY A 71 0.86 -10.24 6.07
C GLY A 71 2.06 -9.60 6.77
N LEU A 72 2.08 -9.59 8.12
CA LEU A 72 3.24 -9.17 8.92
C LEU A 72 3.93 -10.40 9.50
N VAL A 73 5.13 -10.72 9.01
CA VAL A 73 5.88 -11.89 9.43
C VAL A 73 6.88 -11.50 10.51
N PHE A 74 6.76 -12.11 11.68
CA PHE A 74 7.69 -11.93 12.79
C PHE A 74 8.83 -12.94 12.64
N GLY A 75 10.07 -12.50 12.85
CA GLY A 75 11.23 -13.41 12.81
C GLY A 75 11.10 -14.55 13.82
N GLU A 76 11.86 -15.65 13.60
CA GLU A 76 11.94 -16.79 14.52
C GLU A 76 12.43 -16.36 15.91
N GLN A 77 11.52 -15.89 16.76
CA GLN A 77 11.77 -15.65 18.17
C GLN A 77 11.01 -16.70 19.00
N GLN A 78 11.76 -17.41 19.84
CA GLN A 78 11.45 -18.63 20.59
C GLN A 78 10.29 -18.56 21.62
N ASN A 79 9.28 -17.70 21.43
CA ASN A 79 8.11 -17.60 22.33
C ASN A 79 6.79 -17.23 21.62
N LEU A 80 6.70 -17.42 20.30
CA LEU A 80 5.48 -17.14 19.54
C LEU A 80 4.74 -18.45 19.27
N ASP A 81 3.66 -18.74 20.02
CA ASP A 81 2.72 -19.80 19.66
C ASP A 81 1.81 -19.27 18.53
N ILE A 82 2.30 -19.36 17.30
CA ILE A 82 1.61 -18.93 16.07
C ILE A 82 0.52 -19.97 15.77
N ARG A 83 -0.68 -19.77 16.32
CA ARG A 83 -1.84 -20.58 15.97
C ARG A 83 -2.51 -20.00 14.73
N GLY A 84 -2.26 -20.65 13.59
CA GLY A 84 -2.87 -20.30 12.30
C GLY A 84 -4.36 -20.63 12.28
N GLY A 85 -5.18 -19.58 12.25
CA GLY A 85 -6.61 -19.66 11.96
C GLY A 85 -7.06 -18.33 11.36
N GLU A 86 -7.55 -18.40 10.11
CA GLU A 86 -8.24 -17.36 9.32
C GLU A 86 -7.81 -15.89 9.52
N LYS A 87 -7.09 -15.34 8.52
CA LYS A 87 -6.69 -13.93 8.32
C LYS A 87 -5.78 -13.29 9.38
N PHE A 88 -5.83 -13.76 10.62
CA PHE A 88 -5.06 -13.23 11.74
C PHE A 88 -4.14 -14.30 12.34
N GLN A 89 -3.14 -13.85 13.07
CA GLN A 89 -2.22 -14.65 13.86
C GLN A 89 -2.11 -14.08 15.28
N ASN A 90 -1.94 -14.94 16.27
CA ASN A 90 -1.78 -14.50 17.65
C ASN A 90 -0.32 -14.19 17.94
N HIS A 91 -0.01 -12.92 18.23
CA HIS A 91 1.28 -12.52 18.77
C HIS A 91 1.21 -12.55 20.30
N ILE A 92 1.93 -13.50 20.91
CA ILE A 92 1.96 -13.71 22.36
C ILE A 92 3.33 -13.35 22.90
N SER A 93 3.38 -12.46 23.89
CA SER A 93 4.61 -12.10 24.60
C SER A 93 4.49 -12.44 26.09
N LEU A 94 5.40 -13.28 26.59
CA LEU A 94 5.51 -13.61 28.01
C LEU A 94 6.77 -12.97 28.62
N PHE A 95 6.62 -12.34 29.79
CA PHE A 95 7.73 -11.73 30.53
C PHE A 95 7.41 -11.52 32.01
N SER A 96 8.46 -11.36 32.83
CA SER A 96 8.34 -10.86 34.20
C SER A 96 8.61 -9.36 34.23
N LEU A 97 7.93 -8.61 35.08
CA LEU A 97 8.07 -7.16 35.19
C LEU A 97 8.18 -6.73 36.65
N ARG A 98 9.39 -6.37 37.07
CA ARG A 98 9.68 -5.94 38.45
C ARG A 98 8.99 -4.62 38.79
N SER A 99 8.95 -4.32 40.09
CA SER A 99 8.43 -3.08 40.65
C SER A 99 9.16 -1.86 40.08
N TYR A 100 8.42 -0.82 39.68
CA TYR A 100 8.96 0.43 39.13
C TYR A 100 9.95 0.25 37.96
N ARG A 101 9.78 -0.83 37.17
CA ARG A 101 10.61 -1.07 35.98
C ARG A 101 9.81 -0.88 34.70
N GLN A 102 10.57 -0.60 33.64
CA GLN A 102 10.12 -0.56 32.27
C GLN A 102 10.86 -1.63 31.48
N ILE A 103 10.14 -2.30 30.58
CA ILE A 103 10.69 -3.19 29.57
C ILE A 103 10.40 -2.59 28.21
N VAL A 104 11.41 -2.60 27.34
CA VAL A 104 11.29 -2.27 25.93
C VAL A 104 11.69 -3.50 25.13
N ARG A 105 10.80 -3.99 24.27
CA ARG A 105 11.08 -5.07 23.32
C ARG A 105 11.03 -4.52 21.92
N ARG A 106 11.91 -5.03 21.07
CA ARG A 106 11.96 -4.72 19.64
C ARG A 106 11.81 -6.03 18.89
N HIS A 107 10.81 -6.09 18.04
CA HIS A 107 10.54 -7.22 17.18
C HIS A 107 10.84 -6.80 15.74
N ARG A 108 11.61 -7.63 15.03
CA ARG A 108 11.79 -7.48 13.59
C ARG A 108 10.56 -8.05 12.90
N VAL A 109 9.98 -7.26 12.02
CA VAL A 109 8.75 -7.59 11.29
C VAL A 109 9.01 -7.37 9.82
N VAL A 110 8.80 -8.40 9.01
CA VAL A 110 8.83 -8.32 7.55
C VAL A 110 7.42 -8.07 7.05
N ALA A 111 7.24 -7.00 6.28
CA ALA A 111 5.98 -6.64 5.66
C ALA A 111 5.73 -7.50 4.41
N ALA A 112 5.43 -8.79 4.59
CA ALA A 112 5.40 -9.77 3.49
C ALA A 112 4.30 -9.53 2.45
N LYS A 113 3.17 -8.94 2.83
CA LYS A 113 2.07 -8.62 1.90
C LYS A 113 1.67 -7.16 2.01
N ARG A 114 1.28 -6.56 0.88
CA ARG A 114 0.67 -5.21 0.87
C ARG A 114 -0.63 -5.21 1.67
N GLY A 115 -1.00 -4.05 2.19
CA GLY A 115 -2.20 -3.94 3.00
C GLY A 115 -2.19 -2.73 3.92
N TYR A 116 -3.35 -2.43 4.48
CA TYR A 116 -3.48 -1.50 5.59
C TYR A 116 -3.72 -2.28 6.88
N TYR A 117 -2.73 -2.28 7.77
CA TYR A 117 -2.74 -3.06 9.00
C TYR A 117 -3.13 -2.18 10.18
N MET A 118 -4.23 -2.53 10.84
CA MET A 118 -4.69 -1.89 12.07
C MET A 118 -4.60 -2.84 13.25
N LEU A 119 -4.12 -2.32 14.38
CA LEU A 119 -4.17 -3.00 15.66
C LEU A 119 -4.77 -2.06 16.71
N ASP A 120 -6.01 -2.35 17.08
CA ASP A 120 -6.82 -1.48 17.94
C ASP A 120 -6.70 -1.81 19.43
N SER A 121 -6.17 -2.98 19.76
CA SER A 121 -5.99 -3.36 21.17
C SER A 121 -5.04 -4.53 21.37
N ALA A 122 -4.49 -4.61 22.58
CA ALA A 122 -3.86 -5.83 23.08
C ALA A 122 -4.49 -6.22 24.42
N THR A 123 -4.59 -7.51 24.68
CA THR A 123 -5.06 -8.06 25.95
C THR A 123 -3.85 -8.42 26.79
N MET A 124 -3.77 -7.87 27.99
CA MET A 124 -2.71 -8.18 28.94
C MET A 124 -3.30 -8.98 30.10
N THR A 125 -2.72 -10.14 30.34
CA THR A 125 -3.06 -11.03 31.45
C THR A 125 -1.85 -11.11 32.37
N ALA A 126 -2.04 -10.82 33.65
CA ALA A 126 -1.02 -11.01 34.67
C ALA A 126 -1.48 -12.09 35.64
N GLY A 127 -0.56 -12.64 36.42
CA GLY A 127 -0.96 -13.49 37.53
C GLY A 127 0.04 -13.51 38.66
N ASP A 128 -0.39 -14.19 39.71
CA ASP A 128 0.40 -14.39 40.91
C ASP A 128 1.48 -15.48 40.72
N PRO A 129 2.47 -15.56 41.62
CA PRO A 129 3.54 -16.56 41.55
C PRO A 129 3.06 -18.02 41.61
N VAL A 130 1.86 -18.26 42.16
CA VAL A 130 1.31 -19.60 42.43
C VAL A 130 0.26 -20.00 41.36
N GLY A 131 -0.15 -19.04 40.52
CA GLY A 131 -1.04 -19.26 39.38
C GLY A 131 -2.53 -19.33 39.73
N LEU A 132 -2.93 -18.89 40.92
CA LEU A 132 -4.31 -18.95 41.42
C LEU A 132 -5.24 -17.91 40.76
N THR A 133 -4.67 -16.81 40.28
CA THR A 133 -5.38 -15.67 39.71
C THR A 133 -4.77 -15.24 38.39
N ARG A 134 -5.65 -14.87 37.44
CA ARG A 134 -5.26 -14.46 36.09
C ARG A 134 -6.07 -13.25 35.63
N PRO A 135 -6.02 -12.12 36.35
CA PRO A 135 -6.68 -10.90 35.89
C PRO A 135 -6.21 -10.52 34.49
N SER A 136 -7.15 -10.10 33.65
CA SER A 136 -6.92 -9.69 32.29
C SER A 136 -7.53 -8.32 32.03
N ARG A 137 -6.85 -7.50 31.23
CA ARG A 137 -7.31 -6.17 30.84
C ARG A 137 -6.99 -5.92 29.38
N ARG A 138 -7.98 -5.41 28.65
CA ARG A 138 -7.80 -4.90 27.29
C ARG A 138 -7.20 -3.50 27.34
N PHE A 139 -6.10 -3.31 26.63
CA PHE A 139 -5.45 -2.02 26.43
C PHE A 139 -5.78 -1.52 25.03
N PRO A 140 -6.48 -0.37 24.90
CA PRO A 140 -6.71 0.23 23.59
C PRO A 140 -5.39 0.69 22.98
N LEU A 141 -5.27 0.49 21.68
CA LEU A 141 -4.15 0.90 20.84
C LEU A 141 -4.72 1.63 19.62
N SER A 142 -3.87 2.38 18.94
CA SER A 142 -4.19 3.00 17.65
C SER A 142 -2.99 2.87 16.74
N LEU A 143 -2.60 1.61 16.51
CA LEU A 143 -1.41 1.29 15.73
C LEU A 143 -1.81 0.98 14.31
N THR A 144 -1.22 1.71 13.36
CA THR A 144 -1.45 1.55 11.93
C THR A 144 -0.13 1.38 11.19
N LEU A 145 -0.16 0.58 10.14
CA LEU A 145 0.96 0.42 9.20
C LEU A 145 0.40 0.24 7.80
N THR A 146 0.82 1.11 6.89
CA THR A 146 0.50 0.98 5.47
C THR A 146 1.65 0.26 4.76
N VAL A 147 1.37 -0.89 4.15
CA VAL A 147 2.34 -1.59 3.32
C VAL A 147 1.97 -1.40 1.86
N TYR A 148 2.77 -0.61 1.17
CA TYR A 148 2.64 -0.35 -0.26
C TYR A 148 2.90 -1.63 -1.08
N PRO A 149 2.32 -1.75 -2.28
CA PRO A 149 2.66 -2.82 -3.20
C PRO A 149 4.16 -2.85 -3.49
N GLU A 150 4.71 -4.03 -3.73
CA GLU A 150 6.09 -4.17 -4.17
C GLU A 150 6.31 -3.40 -5.49
N VAL A 151 7.42 -2.67 -5.60
CA VAL A 151 7.84 -1.98 -6.82
C VAL A 151 8.96 -2.79 -7.46
N VAL A 152 8.62 -3.46 -8.56
CA VAL A 152 9.56 -4.28 -9.32
C VAL A 152 10.30 -3.43 -10.36
N PRO A 153 11.50 -3.84 -10.79
CA PRO A 153 12.20 -3.18 -11.89
C PRO A 153 11.34 -3.15 -13.17
N MET A 154 11.32 -2.03 -13.90
CA MET A 154 10.51 -1.88 -15.13
C MET A 154 10.79 -2.96 -16.20
N ARG A 155 12.00 -3.54 -16.23
CA ARG A 155 12.36 -4.66 -17.12
C ARG A 155 11.58 -5.94 -16.84
N GLU A 156 10.97 -6.07 -15.67
CA GLU A 156 10.16 -7.22 -15.23
C GLU A 156 8.66 -6.98 -15.46
N VAL A 157 8.27 -5.75 -15.78
CA VAL A 157 6.89 -5.39 -16.15
C VAL A 157 6.69 -5.77 -17.62
N PRO A 158 5.73 -6.66 -17.96
CA PRO A 158 5.52 -7.15 -19.33
C PRO A 158 4.76 -6.12 -20.18
N LEU A 159 5.38 -4.96 -20.42
CA LEU A 159 4.86 -3.96 -21.34
C LEU A 159 5.05 -4.43 -22.80
N PRO A 160 4.09 -4.17 -23.70
CA PRO A 160 4.28 -4.41 -25.13
C PRO A 160 5.55 -3.73 -25.67
N ALA A 161 6.24 -4.38 -26.60
CA ALA A 161 7.47 -3.85 -27.21
C ALA A 161 7.27 -2.50 -27.94
N HIS A 162 6.04 -2.20 -28.35
CA HIS A 162 5.62 -0.94 -28.97
C HIS A 162 4.80 -0.06 -28.02
N SER A 163 4.86 -0.32 -26.71
CA SER A 163 4.09 0.43 -25.74
C SER A 163 4.53 1.89 -25.75
N TRP A 164 3.54 2.78 -25.79
CA TRP A 164 3.75 4.22 -25.68
C TRP A 164 4.47 4.55 -24.36
N LEU A 165 4.38 3.72 -23.30
CA LEU A 165 5.19 3.90 -22.08
C LEU A 165 6.71 3.73 -22.31
N GLY A 166 7.12 2.85 -23.21
CA GLY A 166 8.52 2.72 -23.63
C GLY A 166 8.95 3.89 -24.51
N ASP A 167 8.06 4.29 -25.42
CA ASP A 167 8.21 5.41 -26.35
C ASP A 167 8.05 6.79 -25.70
N VAL A 168 7.48 6.92 -24.50
CA VAL A 168 7.45 8.17 -23.70
C VAL A 168 8.88 8.63 -23.39
N THR A 169 9.84 7.69 -23.38
CA THR A 169 11.28 7.99 -23.30
C THR A 169 11.85 8.52 -24.62
N VAL A 170 11.28 8.13 -25.77
CA VAL A 170 11.80 8.42 -27.12
C VAL A 170 11.11 9.62 -27.78
N ARG A 171 9.80 9.77 -27.62
CA ARG A 171 9.02 10.91 -28.13
C ARG A 171 9.32 12.22 -27.42
N ARG A 172 9.92 12.16 -26.23
CA ARG A 172 10.29 13.35 -25.44
C ARG A 172 11.47 14.17 -25.98
N TRP A 173 12.03 13.84 -27.15
CA TRP A 173 13.14 14.62 -27.70
C TRP A 173 12.96 15.14 -29.12
N ILE A 174 11.88 14.82 -29.86
CA ILE A 174 11.87 15.07 -31.32
C ILE A 174 10.52 15.49 -31.93
N VAL A 175 9.57 16.02 -31.17
CA VAL A 175 8.43 16.71 -31.82
C VAL A 175 8.22 18.08 -31.18
N GLU A 176 8.86 19.08 -31.76
CA GLU A 176 8.52 20.48 -31.56
C GLU A 176 7.11 20.72 -32.11
N ASP A 177 6.18 21.26 -31.33
CA ASP A 177 4.90 21.69 -31.85
C ASP A 177 5.08 23.00 -32.65
N PRO A 178 4.78 23.03 -33.97
CA PRO A 178 4.92 24.24 -34.78
C PRO A 178 3.99 25.40 -34.36
N PHE A 179 2.98 25.14 -33.53
CA PHE A 179 1.91 26.09 -33.21
C PHE A 179 2.03 26.73 -31.82
N LEU A 180 2.76 26.13 -30.87
CA LEU A 180 3.02 26.73 -29.55
C LEU A 180 4.38 27.40 -29.49
N THR A 181 4.41 28.74 -29.60
CA THR A 181 5.64 29.52 -29.45
C THR A 181 5.83 30.00 -27.99
N ALA A 182 6.76 29.39 -27.24
CA ALA A 182 7.17 29.81 -25.89
C ALA A 182 8.08 31.05 -25.86
N GLY A 183 8.61 31.48 -27.01
CA GLY A 183 9.44 32.67 -27.12
C GLY A 183 10.32 32.65 -28.36
N THR A 184 11.46 33.36 -28.30
CA THR A 184 12.46 33.35 -29.38
C THR A 184 13.85 33.11 -28.82
N ARG A 185 14.68 32.37 -29.57
CA ARG A 185 16.10 32.20 -29.27
C ARG A 185 16.97 32.57 -30.47
N GLU A 186 18.23 32.87 -30.22
CA GLU A 186 19.20 33.17 -31.30
C GLU A 186 19.41 31.93 -32.18
N TYR A 187 19.46 32.17 -33.50
CA TYR A 187 19.66 31.15 -34.52
C TYR A 187 21.02 30.45 -34.35
N ARG A 188 21.02 29.13 -34.47
CA ARG A 188 22.25 28.31 -34.47
C ARG A 188 22.36 27.56 -35.80
N SER A 189 23.59 27.30 -36.21
CA SER A 189 23.87 26.50 -37.40
C SER A 189 23.27 25.10 -37.23
N GLY A 190 22.27 24.77 -38.05
CA GLY A 190 21.45 23.56 -37.92
C GLY A 190 19.94 23.84 -37.84
N ASP A 191 19.55 25.07 -37.49
CA ASP A 191 18.14 25.46 -37.44
C ASP A 191 17.55 25.64 -38.85
N ALA A 192 16.35 25.11 -39.07
CA ALA A 192 15.64 25.23 -40.33
C ALA A 192 15.23 26.69 -40.61
N LEU A 193 15.48 27.21 -41.81
CA LEU A 193 15.15 28.59 -42.17
C LEU A 193 13.66 28.95 -42.02
N ARG A 194 12.78 27.95 -42.07
CA ARG A 194 11.33 28.13 -41.88
C ARG A 194 10.95 28.48 -40.43
N SER A 195 11.80 28.17 -39.44
CA SER A 195 11.55 28.49 -38.03
C SER A 195 11.97 29.91 -37.65
N VAL A 196 12.58 30.68 -38.58
CA VAL A 196 13.03 32.05 -38.34
C VAL A 196 11.87 32.99 -38.04
N ASN A 197 11.93 33.66 -36.90
CA ASN A 197 11.01 34.73 -36.54
C ASN A 197 11.55 36.06 -37.09
N TRP A 198 11.11 36.42 -38.29
CA TRP A 198 11.55 37.65 -38.97
C TRP A 198 11.23 38.92 -38.17
N LYS A 199 10.10 38.93 -37.43
CA LYS A 199 9.69 40.08 -36.61
C LYS A 199 10.63 40.28 -35.40
N ALA A 200 11.02 39.21 -34.72
CA ALA A 200 11.96 39.27 -33.61
C ALA A 200 13.40 39.55 -34.08
N THR A 201 13.77 39.02 -35.26
CA THR A 201 15.05 39.30 -35.92
C THR A 201 15.21 40.79 -36.24
N ALA A 202 14.17 41.42 -36.80
CA ALA A 202 14.17 42.84 -37.11
C ALA A 202 14.31 43.72 -35.86
N ARG A 203 13.74 43.30 -34.72
CA ARG A 203 13.79 44.06 -33.45
C ARG A 203 15.12 43.93 -32.71
N THR A 204 15.77 42.76 -32.80
CA THR A 204 17.00 42.45 -32.03
C THR A 204 18.28 42.63 -32.83
N GLY A 205 18.19 42.78 -34.16
CA GLY A 205 19.34 42.92 -35.05
C GLY A 205 20.15 41.63 -35.24
N ARG A 206 19.68 40.51 -34.68
CA ARG A 206 20.30 39.18 -34.78
C ARG A 206 19.25 38.15 -35.17
N MET A 207 19.62 37.14 -35.95
CA MET A 207 18.67 36.14 -36.44
C MET A 207 18.08 35.35 -35.26
N GLN A 208 16.77 35.40 -35.12
CA GLN A 208 16.00 34.73 -34.07
C GLN A 208 15.13 33.64 -34.69
N VAL A 209 15.00 32.50 -34.00
CA VAL A 209 14.06 31.43 -34.33
C VAL A 209 12.95 31.35 -33.28
N HIS A 210 11.77 30.92 -33.69
CA HIS A 210 10.70 30.56 -32.75
C HIS A 210 11.22 29.47 -31.81
N ARG A 211 11.09 29.69 -30.50
CA ARG A 211 11.28 28.65 -29.50
C ARG A 211 9.91 28.03 -29.28
N ASN A 212 9.71 26.86 -29.86
CA ASN A 212 8.48 26.12 -29.68
C ASN A 212 8.47 25.49 -28.26
N ASP A 213 7.32 25.49 -27.59
CA ASP A 213 7.11 24.74 -26.34
C ASP A 213 6.73 23.29 -26.65
N TYR A 214 6.77 22.43 -25.64
CA TYR A 214 6.30 21.05 -25.76
C TYR A 214 4.79 20.99 -25.55
N THR A 215 4.05 20.52 -26.55
CA THR A 215 2.59 20.32 -26.44
C THR A 215 2.29 18.85 -26.35
N ALA A 216 2.08 18.40 -25.11
CA ALA A 216 0.93 17.62 -24.68
C ALA A 216 1.19 17.16 -23.24
N ASP A 217 0.45 17.73 -22.29
CA ASP A 217 0.32 17.18 -20.94
C ASP A 217 -0.46 15.87 -21.03
N HIS A 218 0.13 14.82 -21.63
CA HIS A 218 -0.48 13.51 -21.66
C HIS A 218 -0.50 12.97 -20.22
N ARG A 219 -1.71 12.80 -19.71
CA ARG A 219 -1.98 12.20 -18.41
C ARG A 219 -2.02 10.69 -18.56
N LEU A 220 -1.52 9.96 -17.57
CA LEU A 220 -1.62 8.50 -17.52
C LEU A 220 -2.71 8.11 -16.53
N MET A 221 -3.71 7.34 -16.97
CA MET A 221 -4.65 6.65 -16.10
C MET A 221 -4.29 5.17 -16.03
N ILE A 222 -3.88 4.70 -14.85
CA ILE A 222 -3.60 3.28 -14.63
C ILE A 222 -4.90 2.59 -14.21
N CYS A 223 -5.35 1.62 -14.99
CA CYS A 223 -6.56 0.87 -14.74
C CYS A 223 -6.23 -0.53 -14.23
N ILE A 224 -6.59 -0.85 -12.98
CA ILE A 224 -6.41 -2.17 -12.40
C ILE A 224 -7.74 -2.90 -12.41
N ASN A 225 -7.85 -3.92 -13.26
CA ASN A 225 -8.98 -4.84 -13.26
C ASN A 225 -8.74 -6.00 -12.29
N LEU A 226 -9.62 -6.14 -11.29
CA LEU A 226 -9.59 -7.24 -10.33
C LEU A 226 -10.30 -8.52 -10.81
N GLU A 227 -11.02 -8.46 -11.92
CA GLU A 227 -11.65 -9.64 -12.51
C GLU A 227 -10.59 -10.55 -13.14
N THR A 228 -10.77 -11.87 -12.99
CA THR A 228 -9.94 -12.87 -13.69
C THR A 228 -10.68 -13.56 -14.83
N HIS A 229 -12.00 -13.36 -14.94
CA HIS A 229 -12.84 -13.84 -16.03
C HIS A 229 -14.19 -13.09 -16.08
N ASP A 230 -14.85 -13.11 -17.24
CA ASP A 230 -16.09 -12.34 -17.52
C ASP A 230 -17.27 -12.65 -16.59
N ARG A 231 -17.28 -13.80 -15.90
CA ARG A 231 -18.38 -14.22 -15.00
C ARG A 231 -18.03 -14.17 -13.50
N MET A 232 -17.13 -13.27 -13.10
CA MET A 232 -16.74 -13.14 -11.69
C MET A 232 -17.73 -12.23 -10.96
N TRP A 233 -18.38 -12.77 -9.92
CA TRP A 233 -19.40 -12.02 -9.18
C TRP A 233 -18.84 -11.23 -7.98
N SER A 234 -17.75 -11.67 -7.34
CA SER A 234 -17.17 -10.90 -6.20
C SER A 234 -15.76 -11.29 -5.76
N ALA A 235 -15.46 -12.59 -5.59
CA ALA A 235 -14.19 -13.03 -5.01
C ALA A 235 -13.17 -13.42 -6.10
N VAL A 236 -11.96 -12.86 -5.99
CA VAL A 236 -10.83 -13.17 -6.87
C VAL A 236 -10.40 -14.63 -6.68
N LEU A 237 -10.42 -15.42 -7.75
CA LEU A 237 -10.02 -16.83 -7.75
C LEU A 237 -8.49 -17.01 -7.76
N GLU A 238 -7.76 -16.07 -8.35
CA GLU A 238 -6.29 -16.09 -8.44
C GLU A 238 -5.70 -14.85 -7.74
N PRO A 239 -5.73 -14.78 -6.39
CA PRO A 239 -5.34 -13.58 -5.66
C PRO A 239 -3.89 -13.18 -5.94
N GLU A 240 -2.96 -14.13 -6.07
CA GLU A 240 -1.55 -13.87 -6.37
C GLU A 240 -1.35 -13.17 -7.73
N ARG A 241 -2.21 -13.48 -8.71
CA ARG A 241 -2.14 -12.89 -10.05
C ARG A 241 -2.57 -11.42 -10.00
N ILE A 242 -3.61 -11.11 -9.24
CA ILE A 242 -4.05 -9.73 -9.00
C ILE A 242 -3.06 -8.96 -8.14
N GLU A 243 -2.45 -9.58 -7.13
CA GLU A 243 -1.36 -8.97 -6.35
C GLU A 243 -0.20 -8.52 -7.26
N ARG A 244 0.17 -9.36 -8.23
CA ARG A 244 1.17 -9.01 -9.24
C ARG A 244 0.71 -7.88 -10.15
N ALA A 245 -0.57 -7.85 -10.55
CA ALA A 245 -1.15 -6.73 -11.31
C ALA A 245 -1.00 -5.40 -10.55
N ILE A 246 -1.27 -5.39 -9.25
CA ILE A 246 -1.15 -4.22 -8.38
C ILE A 246 0.33 -3.82 -8.20
N SER A 247 1.25 -4.78 -8.10
CA SER A 247 2.70 -4.52 -8.08
C SER A 247 3.18 -3.87 -9.38
N TYR A 248 2.73 -4.36 -10.54
CA TYR A 248 3.04 -3.73 -11.83
C TYR A 248 2.46 -2.32 -11.93
N ALA A 249 1.22 -2.12 -11.47
CA ALA A 249 0.59 -0.80 -11.41
C ALA A 249 1.40 0.19 -10.57
N ALA A 250 1.84 -0.22 -9.37
CA ALA A 250 2.69 0.59 -8.51
C ALA A 250 4.03 0.92 -9.16
N SER A 251 4.63 -0.05 -9.85
CA SER A 251 5.90 0.12 -10.55
C SER A 251 5.79 1.13 -11.69
N VAL A 252 4.72 1.02 -12.48
CA VAL A 252 4.41 1.98 -13.54
C VAL A 252 4.12 3.36 -12.97
N ALA A 253 3.34 3.47 -11.90
CA ALA A 253 3.04 4.75 -11.27
C ALA A 253 4.31 5.46 -10.78
N VAL A 254 5.20 4.74 -10.09
CA VAL A 254 6.49 5.28 -9.64
C VAL A 254 7.35 5.70 -10.84
N TYR A 255 7.37 4.91 -11.91
CA TYR A 255 8.12 5.24 -13.12
C TYR A 255 7.57 6.50 -13.81
N ALA A 256 6.27 6.55 -14.11
CA ALA A 256 5.60 7.65 -14.77
C ALA A 256 5.75 8.97 -13.99
N MET A 257 5.53 8.92 -12.66
CA MET A 257 5.68 10.08 -11.78
C MET A 257 7.13 10.58 -11.72
N ARG A 258 8.13 9.69 -11.77
CA ARG A 258 9.55 10.08 -11.87
C ARG A 258 9.89 10.72 -13.21
N GLN A 259 9.19 10.34 -14.27
CA GLN A 259 9.26 11.02 -15.56
C GLN A 259 8.45 12.33 -15.54
N GLY A 260 7.72 12.68 -14.49
CA GLY A 260 6.88 13.89 -14.48
C GLY A 260 5.65 13.78 -15.38
N VAL A 261 5.14 12.55 -15.57
CA VAL A 261 3.83 12.30 -16.19
C VAL A 261 2.79 12.30 -15.08
N GLU A 262 1.76 13.15 -15.20
CA GLU A 262 0.64 13.15 -14.26
C GLU A 262 -0.06 11.80 -14.30
N THR A 263 -0.21 11.15 -13.15
CA THR A 263 -0.69 9.77 -13.07
C THR A 263 -1.91 9.66 -12.16
N GLY A 264 -2.95 9.00 -12.67
CA GLY A 264 -4.18 8.66 -11.97
C GLY A 264 -4.33 7.14 -11.78
N LEU A 265 -5.34 6.74 -11.01
CA LEU A 265 -5.66 5.34 -10.75
C LEU A 265 -7.16 5.11 -10.90
N LEU A 266 -7.53 4.07 -11.63
CA LEU A 266 -8.88 3.58 -11.73
C LEU A 266 -8.90 2.08 -11.41
N SER A 267 -9.81 1.62 -10.57
CA SER A 267 -9.99 0.20 -10.29
C SER A 267 -11.45 -0.12 -9.99
N ASN A 268 -11.90 -1.27 -10.46
CA ASN A 268 -13.21 -1.82 -10.15
C ASN A 268 -13.32 -2.42 -8.73
N GLY A 269 -12.24 -2.36 -7.93
CA GLY A 269 -12.25 -2.74 -6.52
C GLY A 269 -12.62 -1.60 -5.56
N TRP A 270 -12.64 -1.91 -4.26
CA TRP A 270 -12.87 -0.94 -3.19
C TRP A 270 -11.72 -0.93 -2.18
N THR A 271 -11.57 0.19 -1.46
CA THR A 271 -10.50 0.36 -0.45
C THR A 271 -11.01 0.11 0.96
N PHE A 272 -10.20 -0.56 1.77
CA PHE A 272 -10.46 -0.73 3.20
C PHE A 272 -10.64 0.62 3.92
N GLY A 273 -11.63 0.69 4.81
CA GLY A 273 -11.95 1.90 5.58
C GLY A 273 -12.85 2.91 4.85
N GLY A 274 -13.18 2.67 3.58
CA GLY A 274 -14.14 3.44 2.80
C GLY A 274 -15.43 2.67 2.50
N PRO A 275 -16.40 3.31 1.82
CA PRO A 275 -17.56 2.60 1.28
C PRO A 275 -17.12 1.60 0.20
N LYS A 276 -17.92 0.56 -0.05
CA LYS A 276 -17.71 -0.40 -1.15
C LYS A 276 -18.06 0.24 -2.50
N LEU A 277 -17.24 1.20 -2.92
CA LEU A 277 -17.34 1.92 -4.19
C LEU A 277 -16.08 1.68 -5.01
N PRO A 278 -16.17 1.73 -6.35
CA PRO A 278 -15.00 1.69 -7.21
C PRO A 278 -14.02 2.82 -6.90
N VAL A 279 -12.75 2.58 -7.19
CA VAL A 279 -11.68 3.55 -6.98
C VAL A 279 -11.46 4.36 -8.25
N ARG A 280 -11.51 5.69 -8.12
CA ARG A 280 -11.05 6.65 -9.12
C ARG A 280 -10.26 7.76 -8.44
N LEU A 281 -9.03 7.95 -8.89
CA LEU A 281 -8.16 9.07 -8.56
C LEU A 281 -7.75 9.76 -9.85
N ASP A 282 -8.09 11.04 -9.96
CA ASP A 282 -7.73 11.83 -11.13
C ASP A 282 -6.20 11.93 -11.29
N PRO A 283 -5.70 12.06 -12.54
CA PRO A 283 -4.29 12.25 -12.77
C PRO A 283 -3.77 13.52 -12.10
N GLY A 284 -2.64 13.40 -11.43
CA GLY A 284 -1.96 14.53 -10.81
C GLY A 284 -0.45 14.31 -10.75
N GLY A 285 0.27 15.35 -10.39
CA GLY A 285 1.73 15.33 -10.23
C GLY A 285 2.19 15.39 -8.77
N GLY A 286 3.49 15.16 -8.56
CA GLY A 286 4.16 15.38 -7.28
C GLY A 286 4.08 14.23 -6.27
N GLU A 287 4.80 14.39 -5.16
CA GLU A 287 4.98 13.34 -4.14
C GLU A 287 3.67 12.99 -3.41
N ALA A 288 2.80 13.98 -3.20
CA ALA A 288 1.50 13.77 -2.56
C ALA A 288 0.60 12.84 -3.40
N GLN A 289 0.59 13.02 -4.72
CA GLN A 289 -0.15 12.14 -5.63
C GLN A 289 0.43 10.73 -5.63
N LEU A 290 1.76 10.59 -5.72
CA LEU A 290 2.39 9.27 -5.67
C LEU A 290 2.05 8.53 -4.37
N THR A 291 2.08 9.25 -3.24
CA THR A 291 1.68 8.71 -1.94
C THR A 291 0.22 8.27 -1.95
N ALA A 292 -0.69 9.08 -2.49
CA ALA A 292 -2.12 8.76 -2.60
C ALA A 292 -2.36 7.52 -3.47
N LEU A 293 -1.67 7.40 -4.61
CA LEU A 293 -1.73 6.21 -5.48
C LEU A 293 -1.28 4.95 -4.74
N LEU A 294 -0.11 4.99 -4.08
CA LEU A 294 0.45 3.86 -3.35
C LEU A 294 -0.40 3.47 -2.12
N GLU A 295 -0.90 4.45 -1.37
CA GLU A 295 -1.82 4.20 -0.25
C GLU A 295 -3.13 3.56 -0.70
N THR A 296 -3.66 4.00 -1.84
CA THR A 296 -4.91 3.47 -2.39
C THR A 296 -4.73 2.04 -2.85
N MET A 297 -3.63 1.74 -3.54
CA MET A 297 -3.25 0.36 -3.90
C MET A 297 -2.96 -0.53 -2.67
N ALA A 298 -2.41 0.04 -1.60
CA ALA A 298 -2.23 -0.68 -0.33
C ALA A 298 -3.57 -1.02 0.35
N LYS A 299 -4.55 -0.11 0.29
CA LYS A 299 -5.88 -0.30 0.89
C LYS A 299 -6.83 -1.12 0.02
N LEU A 300 -6.54 -1.28 -1.27
CA LEU A 300 -7.37 -2.00 -2.24
C LEU A 300 -7.60 -3.46 -1.80
N GLN A 301 -8.87 -3.84 -1.67
CA GLN A 301 -9.27 -5.21 -1.35
C GLN A 301 -9.35 -6.04 -2.62
N LEU A 302 -9.04 -7.34 -2.52
CA LEU A 302 -9.19 -8.31 -3.62
C LEU A 302 -10.65 -8.75 -3.78
N GLU A 303 -11.54 -7.78 -3.91
CA GLU A 303 -12.98 -7.95 -4.09
C GLU A 303 -13.48 -6.83 -5.00
N THR A 304 -14.24 -7.19 -6.02
CA THR A 304 -14.82 -6.23 -6.97
C THR A 304 -15.98 -5.48 -6.32
N ALA A 305 -16.01 -4.16 -6.48
CA ALA A 305 -17.16 -3.33 -6.13
C ALA A 305 -18.19 -3.28 -7.26
N VAL A 306 -17.69 -3.18 -8.50
CA VAL A 306 -18.45 -3.15 -9.76
C VAL A 306 -17.70 -3.95 -10.81
N THR A 307 -18.30 -4.14 -11.99
CA THR A 307 -17.59 -4.70 -13.13
C THR A 307 -16.66 -3.67 -13.77
N MET A 308 -15.55 -4.10 -14.36
CA MET A 308 -14.60 -3.19 -15.00
C MET A 308 -15.21 -2.49 -16.21
N HIS A 309 -16.05 -3.19 -16.99
CA HIS A 309 -16.75 -2.56 -18.12
C HIS A 309 -17.71 -1.45 -17.64
N ALA A 310 -18.41 -1.63 -16.52
CA ALA A 310 -19.29 -0.60 -15.98
C ALA A 310 -18.50 0.61 -15.48
N GLN A 311 -17.33 0.38 -14.87
CA GLN A 311 -16.44 1.46 -14.46
C GLN A 311 -15.90 2.24 -15.67
N LEU A 312 -15.62 1.57 -16.78
CA LEU A 312 -15.22 2.25 -18.03
C LEU A 312 -16.39 2.96 -18.73
N ASP A 313 -17.63 2.49 -18.56
CA ASP A 313 -18.83 3.19 -19.06
C ASP A 313 -19.02 4.53 -18.32
N ASP A 314 -18.77 4.56 -17.01
CA ASP A 314 -18.74 5.80 -16.22
C ASP A 314 -17.59 6.73 -16.67
N GLU A 315 -16.40 6.14 -16.92
CA GLU A 315 -15.26 6.87 -17.46
C GLU A 315 -15.58 7.56 -18.78
N LEU A 316 -16.16 6.82 -19.73
CA LEU A 316 -16.57 7.33 -21.04
C LEU A 316 -17.66 8.41 -20.92
N SER A 317 -18.46 8.40 -19.86
CA SER A 317 -19.47 9.42 -19.63
C SER A 317 -18.87 10.77 -19.21
N GLY A 318 -17.68 10.76 -18.60
CA GLY A 318 -16.93 11.96 -18.20
C GLY A 318 -16.16 12.68 -19.32
N ASP A 319 -16.26 12.18 -20.55
CA ASP A 319 -15.54 12.67 -21.74
C ASP A 319 -14.02 12.85 -21.57
N PRO A 320 -13.30 11.74 -21.31
CA PRO A 320 -11.87 11.81 -21.12
C PRO A 320 -11.19 12.17 -22.45
N SER A 321 -10.58 13.35 -22.45
CA SER A 321 -9.65 13.81 -23.48
C SER A 321 -8.25 13.93 -22.88
N ASP A 322 -7.23 13.80 -23.71
CA ASP A 322 -5.81 13.97 -23.35
C ASP A 322 -5.30 13.02 -22.24
N THR A 323 -5.94 11.86 -22.06
CA THR A 323 -5.54 10.86 -21.05
C THR A 323 -5.25 9.52 -21.70
N ASP A 324 -4.02 9.04 -21.56
CA ASP A 324 -3.64 7.70 -21.98
C ASP A 324 -3.98 6.69 -20.88
N TYR A 325 -4.53 5.54 -21.26
CA TYR A 325 -4.96 4.49 -20.36
C TYR A 325 -4.03 3.29 -20.45
N LEU A 326 -3.55 2.82 -19.28
CA LEU A 326 -2.90 1.53 -19.16
C LEU A 326 -3.85 0.55 -18.47
N ILE A 327 -4.41 -0.39 -19.24
CA ILE A 327 -5.31 -1.42 -18.73
C ILE A 327 -4.50 -2.64 -18.28
N ILE A 328 -4.42 -2.84 -16.97
CA ILE A 328 -3.78 -3.99 -16.33
C ILE A 328 -4.86 -4.99 -15.96
N SER A 329 -4.85 -6.15 -16.62
CA SER A 329 -5.92 -7.15 -16.47
C SER A 329 -5.42 -8.58 -16.61
N CYS A 330 -6.14 -9.50 -15.98
CA CYS A 330 -5.92 -10.95 -16.09
C CYS A 330 -6.80 -11.61 -17.17
N HIS A 331 -7.81 -10.91 -17.67
CA HIS A 331 -8.63 -11.33 -18.81
C HIS A 331 -8.87 -10.19 -19.79
N ARG A 332 -9.25 -10.55 -21.01
CA ARG A 332 -9.70 -9.63 -22.06
C ARG A 332 -11.04 -10.14 -22.58
N GLY A 333 -12.10 -9.76 -21.87
CA GLY A 333 -13.47 -10.06 -22.27
C GLY A 333 -13.93 -9.16 -23.41
N ALA A 334 -14.87 -9.64 -24.24
CA ALA A 334 -15.38 -8.87 -25.37
C ALA A 334 -16.03 -7.55 -24.95
N GLU A 335 -16.77 -7.54 -23.83
CA GLU A 335 -17.38 -6.31 -23.30
C GLU A 335 -16.32 -5.28 -22.90
N LEU A 336 -15.21 -5.72 -22.30
CA LEU A 336 -14.13 -4.85 -21.87
C LEU A 336 -13.35 -4.29 -23.08
N GLU A 337 -13.11 -5.12 -24.09
CA GLU A 337 -12.48 -4.69 -25.35
C GLU A 337 -13.32 -3.63 -26.06
N GLU A 338 -14.64 -3.77 -26.10
CA GLU A 338 -15.54 -2.79 -26.72
C GLU A 338 -15.40 -1.39 -26.09
N ARG A 339 -15.30 -1.31 -24.75
CA ARG A 339 -15.10 -0.03 -24.03
C ARG A 339 -13.71 0.54 -24.26
N VAL A 340 -12.69 -0.31 -24.29
CA VAL A 340 -11.32 0.11 -24.62
C VAL A 340 -11.24 0.68 -26.03
N ASP A 341 -11.92 0.07 -27.00
CA ASP A 341 -11.98 0.61 -28.37
C ASP A 341 -12.84 1.89 -28.44
N ALA A 342 -13.84 2.05 -27.58
CA ALA A 342 -14.55 3.32 -27.43
C ALA A 342 -13.62 4.43 -26.89
N LEU A 343 -12.76 4.14 -25.90
CA LEU A 343 -11.75 5.09 -25.41
C LEU A 343 -10.77 5.50 -26.52
N ARG A 344 -10.29 4.53 -27.32
CA ARG A 344 -9.42 4.79 -28.48
C ARG A 344 -10.09 5.66 -29.54
N ARG A 345 -11.37 5.42 -29.83
CA ARG A 345 -12.15 6.23 -30.78
C ARG A 345 -12.30 7.69 -30.35
N ARG A 346 -12.16 8.00 -29.06
CA ARG A 346 -12.13 9.38 -28.54
C ARG A 346 -10.73 10.03 -28.59
N GLY A 347 -9.73 9.35 -29.13
CA GLY A 347 -8.38 9.87 -29.30
C GLY A 347 -7.43 9.56 -28.15
N ASN A 348 -7.87 8.82 -27.13
CA ASN A 348 -7.02 8.39 -26.02
C ASN A 348 -6.08 7.25 -26.44
N GLY A 349 -4.80 7.31 -26.06
CA GLY A 349 -3.92 6.16 -26.16
C GLY A 349 -4.36 5.08 -25.19
N VAL A 350 -4.52 3.83 -25.64
CA VAL A 350 -4.89 2.73 -24.73
C VAL A 350 -4.00 1.53 -24.95
N GLU A 351 -3.22 1.20 -23.92
CA GLU A 351 -2.30 0.09 -23.86
C GLU A 351 -2.77 -0.99 -22.89
N TRP A 352 -2.48 -2.24 -23.24
CA TRP A 352 -2.82 -3.38 -22.39
C TRP A 352 -1.57 -3.98 -21.78
N LEU A 353 -1.63 -4.20 -20.47
CA LEU A 353 -0.72 -5.06 -19.74
C LEU A 353 -1.48 -6.33 -19.33
N TYR A 354 -1.22 -7.42 -20.04
CA TYR A 354 -1.77 -8.71 -19.68
C TYR A 354 -0.92 -9.35 -18.58
N VAL A 355 -1.53 -9.68 -17.45
CA VAL A 355 -0.84 -10.39 -16.38
C VAL A 355 -1.05 -11.87 -16.61
N GLU A 356 -0.04 -12.58 -17.10
CA GLU A 356 -0.11 -14.04 -17.35
C GLU A 356 -0.43 -14.84 -16.07
N GLY A 357 -0.99 -16.04 -16.20
CA GLY A 357 -1.10 -17.00 -15.09
C GLY A 357 0.18 -17.84 -14.94
N GLU A 358 0.39 -18.50 -13.79
CA GLU A 358 1.52 -19.46 -13.65
C GLU A 358 1.44 -20.64 -14.64
N GLY A 359 0.26 -20.95 -15.15
CA GLY A 359 0.04 -21.98 -16.17
C GLY A 359 0.48 -21.59 -17.59
N ASP A 360 0.57 -20.29 -17.91
CA ASP A 360 0.93 -19.81 -19.26
C ASP A 360 2.45 -19.83 -19.50
N ARG A 361 3.27 -19.66 -18.45
CA ARG A 361 4.74 -19.65 -18.57
C ARG A 361 5.38 -21.01 -18.90
N ARG A 362 4.59 -22.09 -18.94
CA ARG A 362 5.06 -23.46 -19.21
C ARG A 362 4.81 -23.92 -20.66
N ARG A 363 4.35 -23.06 -21.56
CA ARG A 363 4.11 -23.40 -22.97
C ARG A 363 5.07 -22.73 -23.93
#